data_AF-A0A1V4MFU9-F1
#
_entry.id   AF-A0A1V4MFU9-F1
#
_cell.length_a   1.000
_cell.length_b   1.000
_cell.length_c   1.000
_cell.angle_alpha   90.00
_cell.angle_beta   90.00
_cell.angle_gamma   90.00
#
_symmetry.space_group_name_H-M   'P 1'
#
loop_
_entity.id
_entity.type
_entity.pdbx_description
1 polymer ?
#
loop_
_entity_poly.entity_id
_entity_poly.type
_entity_poly.pdbx_seq_one_letter_code
_entity_poly.pdbx_strand_id
1 'polypeptide(L)'
;MSFMTPGVVAAMTAASTAVTAYSAIQQGQAQKDMAEYNAAVARANADAAVEAAAHEELQTREEARRLRGRMMALYGKSGITMEGSPLEVMADAAAEEELDVWAIRKTGSTKAARARSEAELSLMEGKARETSGYLQAGSSLLSGAADYGRATNRPRQK
;
A
#
# COMPACT_ATOMS: atom_id res chain seq x y z
N MET A 1 -31.27 26.75 43.38
CA MET A 1 -30.60 25.71 42.59
C MET A 1 -31.62 25.12 41.65
N SER A 2 -31.55 25.46 40.35
CA SER A 2 -32.56 25.03 39.37
C SER A 2 -32.40 23.54 39.10
N PHE A 3 -33.38 22.73 39.51
CA PHE A 3 -33.39 21.30 39.26
C PHE A 3 -33.60 21.07 37.77
N MET A 4 -32.52 20.77 37.07
CA MET A 4 -32.55 20.30 35.69
C MET A 4 -33.46 19.07 35.64
N THR A 5 -34.62 19.21 34.99
CA THR A 5 -35.64 18.16 34.97
C THR A 5 -35.07 16.91 34.29
N PRO A 6 -35.47 15.69 34.71
CA PRO A 6 -34.96 14.45 34.13
C PRO A 6 -35.02 14.38 32.59
N GLY A 7 -35.99 15.06 31.98
CA GLY A 7 -36.12 15.18 30.52
C GLY A 7 -35.03 16.01 29.84
N VAL A 8 -34.50 17.05 30.51
CA VAL A 8 -33.40 17.87 29.96
C VAL A 8 -32.07 17.13 30.02
N VAL A 9 -31.83 16.35 31.09
CA VAL A 9 -30.64 15.49 31.20
C VAL A 9 -30.66 14.40 30.12
N ALA A 10 -31.82 13.77 29.90
CA ALA A 10 -32.01 12.75 28.87
C ALA A 10 -31.81 13.27 27.44
N ALA A 11 -32.33 14.45 27.12
CA ALA A 11 -32.15 15.07 25.82
C ALA A 11 -30.68 15.45 25.57
N MET A 12 -29.96 15.94 26.59
CA MET A 12 -28.54 16.27 26.48
C MET A 12 -27.64 15.03 26.35
N THR A 13 -27.93 13.93 27.05
CA THR A 13 -27.16 12.66 26.90
C THR A 13 -27.44 11.96 25.58
N ALA A 14 -28.67 12.05 25.05
CA ALA A 14 -28.98 11.53 23.72
C ALA A 14 -28.29 12.34 22.59
N ALA A 15 -28.25 13.67 22.72
CA ALA A 15 -27.57 14.52 21.75
C ALA A 15 -26.04 14.32 21.75
N SER A 16 -25.42 14.18 22.93
CA SER A 16 -23.97 13.97 23.03
C SER A 16 -23.52 12.60 22.50
N THR A 17 -24.32 11.56 22.73
CA THR A 17 -24.05 10.21 22.21
C THR A 17 -24.23 10.11 20.69
N ALA A 18 -25.23 10.81 20.12
CA ALA A 18 -25.40 10.91 18.66
C ALA A 18 -24.21 11.62 17.98
N VAL A 19 -23.72 12.73 18.55
CA VAL A 19 -22.52 13.42 18.04
C VAL A 19 -21.28 12.53 18.11
N THR A 20 -21.11 11.80 19.21
CA THR A 20 -19.97 10.90 19.41
C THR A 20 -20.00 9.74 18.40
N ALA A 21 -21.16 9.12 18.20
CA ALA A 21 -21.35 8.06 17.22
C ALA A 21 -21.09 8.54 15.78
N TYR A 22 -21.60 9.72 15.42
CA TYR A 22 -21.33 10.33 14.12
C TYR A 22 -19.83 10.61 13.92
N SER A 23 -19.15 11.16 14.93
CA SER A 23 -17.71 11.44 14.86
C SER A 23 -16.88 10.16 14.68
N ALA A 24 -17.26 9.05 15.30
CA ALA A 24 -16.58 7.77 15.17
C ALA A 24 -16.71 7.18 13.76
N ILE A 25 -17.90 7.28 13.15
CA ILE A 25 -18.14 6.87 11.76
C ILE A 25 -17.32 7.74 10.81
N GLN A 26 -17.41 9.07 10.97
CA GLN A 26 -16.68 10.00 10.12
C GLN A 26 -15.17 9.78 10.20
N GLN A 27 -14.64 9.54 11.41
CA GLN A 27 -13.24 9.20 11.60
C GLN A 27 -12.87 7.88 10.91
N GLY A 28 -13.71 6.85 11.03
CA GLY A 28 -13.51 5.57 10.34
C GLY A 28 -13.46 5.73 8.82
N GLN A 29 -14.38 6.51 8.25
CA GLN A 29 -14.41 6.81 6.82
C GLN A 29 -13.18 7.59 6.36
N ALA A 30 -12.79 8.64 7.09
CA ALA A 30 -11.58 9.40 6.76
C ALA A 30 -10.33 8.52 6.77
N GLN A 31 -10.23 7.56 7.72
CA GLN A 31 -9.12 6.61 7.75
C GLN A 31 -9.12 5.64 6.56
N LYS A 32 -10.30 5.23 6.11
CA LYS A 32 -10.44 4.43 4.88
C LYS A 32 -10.00 5.20 3.65
N ASP A 33 -10.45 6.45 3.49
CA ASP A 33 -10.08 7.29 2.34
C ASP A 33 -8.56 7.52 2.30
N MET A 34 -7.92 7.76 3.46
CA MET A 34 -6.47 7.85 3.58
C MET A 34 -5.78 6.55 3.19
N ALA A 35 -6.34 5.41 3.57
CA ALA A 35 -5.77 4.11 3.24
C ALA A 35 -5.92 3.75 1.75
N GLU A 36 -7.04 4.15 1.12
CA GLU A 36 -7.24 4.04 -0.32
C GLU A 36 -6.24 4.91 -1.10
N TYR A 37 -5.97 6.13 -0.61
CA TYR A 37 -4.93 6.99 -1.16
C TYR A 37 -3.54 6.34 -1.06
N ASN A 38 -3.16 5.84 0.12
CA ASN A 38 -1.90 5.13 0.33
C ASN A 38 -1.77 3.91 -0.59
N ALA A 39 -2.87 3.17 -0.77
CA ALA A 39 -2.91 2.04 -1.68
C ALA A 39 -2.72 2.46 -3.14
N ALA A 40 -3.30 3.58 -3.57
CA ALA A 40 -3.12 4.13 -4.90
C ALA A 40 -1.65 4.53 -5.14
N VAL A 41 -1.02 5.19 -4.17
CA VAL A 41 0.41 5.54 -4.23
C VAL A 41 1.28 4.28 -4.30
N ALA A 42 1.00 3.27 -3.48
CA ALA A 42 1.75 2.02 -3.50
C ALA A 42 1.59 1.26 -4.84
N ARG A 43 0.41 1.29 -5.46
CA ARG A 43 0.21 0.76 -6.82
C ARG A 43 1.01 1.52 -7.86
N ALA A 44 1.01 2.85 -7.81
CA ALA A 44 1.82 3.68 -8.71
C ALA A 44 3.32 3.38 -8.55
N ASN A 45 3.80 3.16 -7.32
CA ASN A 45 5.17 2.74 -7.05
C ASN A 45 5.47 1.35 -7.63
N ALA A 46 4.50 0.43 -7.60
CA ALA A 46 4.67 -0.88 -8.21
C ALA A 46 4.86 -0.78 -9.74
N ASP A 47 4.06 0.05 -10.39
CA ASP A 47 4.13 0.25 -11.84
C ASP A 47 5.43 0.96 -12.23
N ALA A 48 5.82 2.00 -11.48
CA ALA A 48 7.10 2.67 -11.65
C ALA A 48 8.30 1.73 -11.48
N ALA A 49 8.22 0.76 -10.56
CA ALA A 49 9.28 -0.23 -10.38
C ALA A 49 9.41 -1.20 -11.57
N VAL A 50 8.28 -1.56 -12.20
CA VAL A 50 8.29 -2.38 -13.43
C VAL A 50 8.84 -1.58 -14.60
N GLU A 51 8.40 -0.33 -14.76
CA GLU A 51 8.86 0.55 -15.84
C GLU A 51 10.36 0.85 -15.73
N ALA A 52 10.85 1.16 -14.51
CA ALA A 52 12.26 1.37 -14.26
C ALA A 52 13.10 0.14 -14.63
N ALA A 53 12.65 -1.06 -14.25
CA ALA A 53 13.35 -2.30 -14.61
C ALA A 53 13.32 -2.58 -16.12
N ALA A 54 12.22 -2.25 -16.82
CA ALA A 54 12.14 -2.40 -18.27
C ALA A 54 13.10 -1.43 -18.98
N HIS A 55 13.21 -0.19 -18.50
CA HIS A 55 14.15 0.79 -19.04
C HIS A 55 15.61 0.37 -18.78
N GLU A 56 15.92 -0.10 -17.57
CA GLU A 56 17.24 -0.61 -17.21
C GLU A 56 17.62 -1.82 -18.07
N GLU A 57 16.70 -2.78 -18.29
CA GLU A 57 16.92 -3.91 -19.20
C GLU A 57 17.29 -3.44 -20.62
N LEU A 58 16.57 -2.44 -21.16
CA LEU A 58 16.86 -1.90 -22.48
C LEU A 58 18.27 -1.27 -22.55
N GLN A 59 18.67 -0.55 -21.51
CA GLN A 59 20.01 0.04 -21.43
C GLN A 59 21.10 -1.02 -21.35
N THR A 60 20.94 -2.05 -20.52
CA THR A 60 21.89 -3.16 -20.41
C THR A 60 22.07 -3.87 -21.75
N ARG A 61 20.97 -4.17 -22.45
CA ARG A 61 21.03 -4.80 -23.79
C ARG A 61 21.70 -3.90 -24.83
N GLU A 62 21.44 -2.60 -24.78
CA GLU A 62 22.09 -1.60 -25.65
C GLU A 62 23.61 -1.58 -25.41
N GLU A 63 24.05 -1.58 -24.16
CA GLU A 63 25.45 -1.58 -23.78
C GLU A 63 26.16 -2.86 -24.19
N ALA A 64 25.52 -4.02 -23.97
CA ALA A 64 26.05 -5.32 -24.38
C ALA A 64 26.18 -5.43 -25.91
N ARG A 65 25.18 -4.94 -26.67
CA ARG A 65 25.27 -4.83 -28.15
C ARG A 65 26.46 -3.97 -28.58
N ARG A 66 26.66 -2.81 -27.95
CA ARG A 66 27.79 -1.92 -28.25
C ARG A 66 29.12 -2.56 -27.91
N LEU A 67 29.21 -3.28 -26.78
CA LEU A 67 30.41 -4.00 -26.37
C LEU A 67 30.77 -5.10 -27.38
N ARG A 68 29.80 -5.94 -27.76
CA ARG A 68 30.00 -6.97 -28.80
C ARG A 68 30.45 -6.36 -30.12
N GLY A 69 29.83 -5.26 -30.56
CA GLY A 69 30.23 -4.54 -31.76
C GLY A 69 31.69 -4.05 -31.71
N ARG A 70 32.13 -3.52 -30.56
CA ARG A 70 33.53 -3.11 -30.35
C ARG A 70 34.49 -4.31 -30.40
N MET A 71 34.14 -5.42 -29.75
CA MET A 71 34.97 -6.62 -29.77
C MET A 71 35.11 -7.17 -31.19
N MET A 72 34.01 -7.28 -31.95
CA MET A 72 34.04 -7.72 -33.35
C MET A 72 34.95 -6.83 -34.22
N ALA A 73 34.87 -5.50 -34.04
CA ALA A 73 35.73 -4.56 -34.76
C ALA A 73 37.21 -4.70 -34.37
N LEU A 74 37.52 -4.94 -33.09
CA LEU A 74 38.88 -5.16 -32.61
C LEU A 74 39.48 -6.47 -33.15
N TYR A 75 38.73 -7.57 -33.12
CA TYR A 75 39.15 -8.85 -33.70
C TYR A 75 39.32 -8.76 -35.23
N GLY A 76 38.40 -8.08 -35.91
CA GLY A 76 38.52 -7.82 -37.34
C GLY A 76 39.77 -7.00 -37.70
N LYS A 77 40.15 -6.03 -36.86
CA LYS A 77 41.38 -5.23 -37.05
C LYS A 77 42.65 -6.03 -36.78
N SER A 78 42.64 -6.97 -35.83
CA SER A 78 43.82 -7.77 -35.48
C SER A 78 44.09 -8.92 -36.45
N GLY A 79 43.19 -9.18 -37.41
CA GLY A 79 43.30 -10.29 -38.35
C GLY A 79 43.07 -11.67 -37.72
N ILE A 80 42.56 -11.69 -36.48
CA ILE A 80 42.23 -12.92 -35.74
C ILE A 80 40.84 -13.37 -36.20
N THR A 81 40.69 -14.62 -36.61
CA THR A 81 39.38 -15.21 -36.91
C THR A 81 38.56 -15.35 -35.63
N MET A 82 37.25 -15.12 -35.71
CA MET A 82 36.30 -15.28 -34.60
C MET A 82 36.04 -16.77 -34.32
N GLU A 83 37.10 -17.53 -34.06
CA GLU A 83 37.08 -18.98 -33.87
C GLU A 83 37.92 -19.37 -32.65
N GLY A 84 37.46 -20.35 -31.85
CA GLY A 84 38.13 -20.75 -30.61
C GLY A 84 37.85 -19.79 -29.44
N SER A 85 38.87 -19.43 -28.64
CA SER A 85 38.71 -18.60 -27.43
C SER A 85 37.97 -17.28 -27.62
N PRO A 86 38.13 -16.50 -28.71
CA PRO A 86 37.35 -15.28 -28.93
C PRO A 86 35.84 -15.51 -28.99
N LEU A 87 35.40 -16.65 -29.55
CA LEU A 87 33.99 -17.01 -29.64
C LEU A 87 33.45 -17.44 -28.27
N GLU A 88 34.24 -18.19 -27.50
CA GLU A 88 33.89 -18.62 -26.14
C GLU A 88 33.72 -17.42 -25.20
N VAL A 89 34.63 -16.44 -25.26
CA VAL A 89 34.52 -15.18 -24.50
C VAL A 89 33.25 -14.40 -24.87
N MET A 90 32.85 -14.39 -26.15
CA MET A 90 31.60 -13.74 -26.54
C MET A 90 30.36 -14.51 -26.07
N ALA A 91 30.43 -15.84 -26.03
CA ALA A 91 29.34 -16.68 -25.52
C ALA A 91 29.17 -16.47 -24.01
N ASP A 92 30.26 -16.44 -23.25
CA ASP A 92 30.26 -16.15 -21.82
C ASP A 92 29.71 -14.74 -21.55
N ALA A 93 30.15 -13.73 -22.29
CA ALA A 93 29.63 -12.36 -22.16
C ALA A 93 28.12 -12.26 -22.47
N ALA A 94 27.61 -13.07 -23.41
CA ALA A 94 26.18 -13.13 -23.69
C ALA A 94 25.40 -13.83 -22.57
N ALA A 95 25.96 -14.89 -21.96
CA ALA A 95 25.36 -15.55 -20.81
C ALA A 95 25.31 -14.63 -19.58
N GLU A 96 26.37 -13.84 -19.34
CA GLU A 96 26.40 -12.81 -18.30
C GLU A 96 25.34 -11.72 -18.56
N GLU A 97 25.19 -11.23 -19.80
CA GLU A 97 24.13 -10.29 -20.18
C GLU A 97 22.73 -10.83 -19.82
N GLU A 98 22.46 -12.10 -20.12
CA GLU A 98 21.16 -12.71 -19.81
C GLU A 98 20.90 -12.81 -18.30
N LEU A 99 21.92 -13.13 -17.52
CA LEU A 99 21.83 -13.16 -16.06
C LEU A 99 21.55 -11.76 -15.49
N ASP A 100 22.22 -10.74 -16.01
CA ASP A 100 22.02 -9.34 -15.59
C ASP A 100 20.60 -8.88 -15.91
N VAL A 101 20.12 -9.13 -17.13
CA VAL A 101 18.75 -8.81 -17.53
C VAL A 101 17.74 -9.56 -16.66
N TRP A 102 17.98 -10.83 -16.38
CA TRP A 102 17.13 -11.60 -15.48
C TRP A 102 17.10 -10.99 -14.07
N ALA A 103 18.26 -10.60 -13.53
CA ALA A 103 18.37 -9.97 -12.22
C ALA A 103 17.63 -8.63 -12.16
N ILE A 104 17.71 -7.80 -13.20
CA ILE A 104 16.98 -6.53 -13.35
C ILE A 104 15.47 -6.80 -13.28
N ARG A 105 14.97 -7.71 -14.14
CA ARG A 105 13.54 -8.08 -14.16
C ARG A 105 13.07 -8.67 -12.84
N LYS A 106 13.91 -9.51 -12.20
CA LYS A 106 13.60 -10.10 -10.91
C LYS A 106 13.52 -9.04 -9.80
N THR A 107 14.41 -8.06 -9.85
CA THR A 107 14.41 -6.93 -8.90
C THR A 107 13.18 -6.06 -9.08
N GLY A 108 12.86 -5.67 -10.32
CA GLY A 108 11.65 -4.90 -10.63
C GLY A 108 10.37 -5.61 -10.20
N SER A 109 10.22 -6.89 -10.55
CA SER A 109 9.05 -7.70 -10.14
C SER A 109 8.95 -7.87 -8.63
N THR A 110 10.07 -8.03 -7.92
CA THR A 110 10.07 -8.14 -6.45
C THR A 110 9.66 -6.82 -5.79
N LYS A 111 10.17 -5.68 -6.28
CA LYS A 111 9.77 -4.35 -5.81
C LYS A 111 8.29 -4.10 -6.05
N ALA A 112 7.79 -4.43 -7.25
CA ALA A 112 6.39 -4.29 -7.61
C ALA A 112 5.48 -5.19 -6.74
N ALA A 113 5.89 -6.43 -6.49
CA ALA A 113 5.15 -7.33 -5.61
C ALA A 113 5.04 -6.79 -4.18
N ARG A 114 6.14 -6.25 -3.62
CA ARG A 114 6.13 -5.63 -2.29
C ARG A 114 5.19 -4.44 -2.22
N ALA A 115 5.27 -3.53 -3.20
CA ALA A 115 4.41 -2.35 -3.24
C ALA A 115 2.92 -2.72 -3.42
N ARG A 116 2.60 -3.77 -4.18
CA ARG A 116 1.23 -4.30 -4.26
C ARG A 116 0.74 -4.88 -2.93
N SER A 117 1.60 -5.59 -2.20
CA SER A 117 1.27 -6.09 -0.86
C SER A 117 1.04 -4.94 0.13
N GLU A 118 1.83 -3.87 0.07
CA GLU A 118 1.64 -2.65 0.87
C GLU A 118 0.30 -1.97 0.54
N ALA A 119 -0.10 -1.95 -0.73
CA ALA A 119 -1.40 -1.44 -1.14
C ALA A 119 -2.54 -2.27 -0.54
N GLU A 120 -2.47 -3.59 -0.62
CA GLU A 120 -3.50 -4.47 -0.05
C GLU A 120 -3.57 -4.34 1.48
N LEU A 121 -2.42 -4.28 2.15
CA LEU A 121 -2.36 -4.05 3.59
C LEU A 121 -3.03 -2.72 3.98
N SER A 122 -2.74 -1.65 3.25
CA SER A 122 -3.38 -0.34 3.47
C SER A 122 -4.90 -0.46 3.34
N LEU A 123 -5.41 -1.09 2.28
CA LEU A 123 -6.85 -1.29 2.10
C LEU A 123 -7.48 -2.12 3.23
N MET A 124 -6.80 -3.16 3.70
CA MET A 124 -7.25 -3.96 4.83
C MET A 124 -7.32 -3.14 6.11
N GLU A 125 -6.30 -2.32 6.40
CA GLU A 125 -6.28 -1.42 7.55
C GLU A 125 -7.42 -0.41 7.48
N GLY A 126 -7.64 0.22 6.31
CA GLY A 126 -8.74 1.15 6.08
C GLY A 126 -10.10 0.54 6.37
N LYS A 127 -10.38 -0.65 5.82
CA LYS A 127 -11.63 -1.40 6.08
C LYS A 127 -11.79 -1.76 7.56
N ALA A 128 -10.71 -2.15 8.23
CA ALA A 128 -10.74 -2.46 9.65
C ALA A 128 -11.04 -1.21 10.51
N ARG A 129 -10.47 -0.05 10.14
CA ARG A 129 -10.73 1.24 10.82
C ARG A 129 -12.16 1.73 10.59
N GLU A 130 -12.67 1.64 9.36
CA GLU A 130 -14.07 1.93 9.03
C GLU A 130 -15.01 1.08 9.89
N THR A 131 -14.78 -0.25 9.91
CA THR A 131 -15.58 -1.19 10.72
C THR A 131 -15.51 -0.85 12.21
N SER A 132 -14.31 -0.52 12.72
CA SER A 132 -14.14 -0.08 14.11
C SER A 132 -14.90 1.20 14.42
N GLY A 133 -14.95 2.15 13.49
CA GLY A 133 -15.77 3.37 13.61
C GLY A 133 -17.25 3.07 13.77
N TYR A 134 -17.78 2.16 12.94
CA TYR A 134 -19.18 1.70 13.06
C TYR A 134 -19.44 0.96 14.37
N LEU A 135 -18.53 0.10 14.83
CA LEU A 135 -18.66 -0.62 16.10
C LEU A 135 -18.61 0.34 17.30
N GLN A 136 -17.73 1.34 17.27
CA GLN A 136 -17.64 2.38 18.29
C GLN A 136 -18.91 3.24 18.31
N ALA A 137 -19.46 3.58 17.14
CA ALA A 137 -20.73 4.28 17.04
C ALA A 137 -21.89 3.46 17.63
N GLY A 138 -22.02 2.19 17.24
CA GLY A 138 -23.06 1.29 17.75
C GLY A 138 -22.96 1.05 19.25
N SER A 139 -21.74 0.83 19.77
CA SER A 139 -21.50 0.67 21.21
C SER A 139 -21.75 1.96 22.00
N SER A 140 -21.43 3.14 21.45
CA SER A 140 -21.71 4.44 22.07
C SER A 140 -23.21 4.73 22.16
N LEU A 141 -23.97 4.34 21.12
CA LEU A 141 -25.43 4.44 21.13
C LEU A 141 -26.05 3.45 22.14
N LEU A 142 -25.54 2.21 22.19
CA LEU A 142 -26.01 1.19 23.12
C LEU A 142 -25.72 1.57 24.58
N SER A 143 -24.53 2.09 24.89
CA SER A 143 -24.19 2.56 26.23
C SER A 143 -25.05 3.76 26.64
N GLY A 144 -25.26 4.72 25.74
CA GLY A 144 -26.18 5.84 25.94
C GLY A 144 -27.61 5.39 26.27
N ALA A 145 -28.14 4.41 25.54
CA ALA A 145 -29.46 3.84 25.78
C ALA A 145 -29.53 3.07 27.11
N ALA A 146 -28.50 2.30 27.46
CA ALA A 146 -28.42 1.57 28.72
C ALA A 146 -28.34 2.51 29.92
N ASP A 147 -27.57 3.60 29.83
CA ASP A 147 -27.46 4.59 30.89
C ASP A 147 -28.75 5.39 31.06
N TYR A 148 -29.46 5.71 29.97
CA TYR A 148 -30.80 6.29 30.03
C TYR A 148 -31.80 5.35 30.74
N GLY A 149 -31.83 4.07 30.37
CA GLY A 149 -32.69 3.08 31.00
C GLY A 149 -32.41 2.89 32.50
N ARG A 150 -31.14 2.90 32.91
CA ARG A 150 -30.74 2.88 34.33
C ARG A 150 -31.15 4.15 35.07
N ALA A 151 -31.03 5.31 34.45
CA ALA A 151 -31.42 6.59 35.04
C ALA A 151 -32.94 6.67 35.31
N THR A 152 -33.75 6.13 34.39
CA THR A 152 -35.21 6.09 34.55
C THR A 152 -35.70 5.02 35.52
N ASN A 153 -34.94 3.94 35.72
CA ASN A 153 -35.32 2.80 36.56
C ASN A 153 -34.75 2.86 37.98
N ARG A 154 -34.15 3.99 38.40
CA ARG A 154 -33.72 4.19 39.79
C ARG A 154 -34.96 4.34 40.70
N PRO A 155 -35.20 3.41 41.65
CA PRO A 155 -36.29 3.57 42.61
C PRO A 155 -36.04 4.84 43.42
N ARG A 156 -37.08 5.69 43.53
CA ARG A 156 -37.11 6.81 44.47
C ARG A 156 -36.89 6.26 45.87
N GLN A 157 -35.65 6.28 46.37
CA GLN A 157 -35.40 6.06 47.78
C GLN A 157 -36.09 7.20 48.52
N LYS A 158 -37.12 6.82 49.29
CA LYS A 158 -37.78 7.66 50.28
C LYS A 158 -36.87 7.85 51.49
#